data_AF-A0A1H9XD73-F1
#
_entry.id   AF-A0A1H9XD73-F1
#
_cell.length_a   1.000
_cell.length_b   1.000
_cell.length_c   1.000
_cell.angle_alpha   90.00
_cell.angle_beta   90.00
_cell.angle_gamma   90.00
#
_symmetry.space_group_name_H-M   'P 1'
#
loop_
_entity.id
_entity.type
_entity.pdbx_description
1 polymer ?
#
loop_
_entity_poly.entity_id
_entity_poly.type
_entity_poly.pdbx_seq_one_letter_code
_entity_poly.pdbx_strand_id
1 'polypeptide(L)'
;MDREKNHYLYIFIGYIGTFLIMIAGVRYILIIDDVIGRGLIMFGLIFILSSLRFMETKLLTVKERRIVNWSFFSVTAIIFLIGFTFV
;
A
#
# COMPACT_ATOMS: atom_id res chain seq x y z
N MET A 1 3.92 11.71 -23.27
CA MET A 1 3.46 10.39 -22.77
C MET A 1 2.06 10.58 -22.22
N ASP A 2 1.05 10.01 -22.88
CA ASP A 2 -0.37 10.33 -22.67
C ASP A 2 -0.84 10.16 -21.23
N ARG A 3 -1.48 11.20 -20.69
CA ARG A 3 -1.98 11.23 -19.31
C ARG A 3 -2.98 10.10 -19.01
N GLU A 4 -3.71 9.64 -20.03
CA GLU A 4 -4.62 8.50 -19.91
C GLU A 4 -3.90 7.15 -19.79
N LYS A 5 -2.81 6.95 -20.52
CA LYS A 5 -2.04 5.69 -20.45
C LYS A 5 -1.39 5.50 -19.08
N ASN A 6 -0.97 6.60 -18.45
CA ASN A 6 -0.48 6.58 -17.07
C ASN A 6 -1.60 6.28 -16.06
N HIS A 7 -2.85 6.65 -16.32
CA HIS A 7 -3.97 6.43 -15.41
C HIS A 7 -4.26 4.95 -15.17
N TYR A 8 -4.41 4.19 -16.24
CA TYR A 8 -4.67 2.75 -16.16
C TYR A 8 -3.50 1.99 -15.52
N LEU A 9 -2.27 2.46 -15.71
CA LEU A 9 -1.08 1.86 -15.09
C LEU A 9 -1.09 2.01 -13.56
N TYR A 10 -1.40 3.19 -13.02
CA TYR A 10 -1.45 3.36 -11.55
C TYR A 10 -2.57 2.55 -10.90
N ILE A 11 -3.74 2.47 -11.54
CA ILE A 11 -4.85 1.61 -11.06
C ILE A 11 -4.44 0.13 -11.10
N PHE A 12 -3.85 -0.31 -12.21
CA PHE A 12 -3.37 -1.68 -12.38
C PHE A 12 -2.31 -2.05 -11.34
N ILE A 13 -1.36 -1.15 -11.06
CA ILE A 13 -0.36 -1.31 -10.00
C ILE A 13 -1.07 -1.44 -8.64
N GLY A 14 -2.07 -0.62 -8.33
CA GLY A 14 -2.85 -0.74 -7.10
C GLY A 14 -3.52 -2.10 -6.92
N TYR A 15 -4.12 -2.64 -7.99
CA TYR A 15 -4.74 -3.98 -7.97
C TYR A 15 -3.71 -5.09 -7.75
N ILE A 16 -2.52 -4.99 -8.37
CA ILE A 16 -1.40 -5.91 -8.08
C ILE A 16 -1.04 -5.82 -6.60
N GLY A 17 -0.97 -4.62 -6.04
CA GLY A 17 -0.67 -4.41 -4.64
C GLY A 17 -1.66 -5.10 -3.70
N THR A 18 -2.96 -4.91 -3.93
CA THR A 18 -4.03 -5.57 -3.18
C THR A 18 -3.95 -7.10 -3.29
N PHE A 19 -3.64 -7.61 -4.48
CA PHE A 19 -3.50 -9.04 -4.72
C PHE A 19 -2.33 -9.64 -3.91
N LEU A 20 -1.18 -8.96 -3.83
CA LEU A 20 -0.05 -9.41 -3.02
C LEU A 20 -0.37 -9.44 -1.52
N ILE A 21 -1.13 -8.45 -1.01
CA ILE A 21 -1.57 -8.44 0.39
C ILE A 21 -2.54 -9.58 0.67
N MET A 22 -3.49 -9.87 -0.23
CA MET A 22 -4.40 -11.00 -0.07
C MET A 22 -3.65 -12.33 -0.01
N ILE A 23 -2.68 -12.54 -0.90
CA ILE A 23 -1.83 -13.75 -0.88
C ILE A 23 -1.09 -13.85 0.46
N ALA A 24 -0.51 -12.75 0.93
CA ALA A 24 0.21 -12.75 2.19
C ALA A 24 -0.71 -13.01 3.40
N GLY A 25 -1.94 -12.47 3.38
CA GLY A 25 -2.94 -12.74 4.42
C GLY A 25 -3.34 -14.21 4.48
N VAL A 26 -3.54 -14.85 3.31
CA VAL A 26 -3.78 -16.31 3.25
C VAL A 26 -2.60 -17.09 3.79
N ARG A 27 -1.36 -16.70 3.43
CA ARG A 27 -0.16 -17.39 3.92
C ARG A 27 0.08 -17.19 5.41
N TYR A 28 -0.23 -16.03 5.97
CA TYR A 28 -0.15 -15.77 7.41
C TYR A 28 -1.04 -16.72 8.21
N ILE A 29 -2.22 -17.07 7.70
CA ILE A 29 -3.14 -18.02 8.35
C ILE A 29 -2.59 -19.46 8.26
N LEU A 30 -1.92 -19.80 7.17
CA LEU A 30 -1.50 -21.17 6.87
C LEU A 30 -0.08 -21.53 7.34
N ILE A 31 0.79 -20.54 7.55
CA ILE A 31 2.22 -20.75 7.80
C ILE A 31 2.66 -19.95 9.03
N ILE A 32 3.11 -20.66 10.07
CA ILE A 32 3.76 -20.07 11.25
C ILE A 32 5.18 -19.65 10.81
N ASP A 33 5.51 -18.36 11.00
CA ASP A 33 6.77 -17.71 10.60
C ASP A 33 7.00 -17.39 9.11
N ASP A 34 5.95 -16.93 8.41
CA ASP A 34 6.05 -16.59 6.99
C ASP A 34 6.82 -15.28 6.68
N VAL A 35 8.15 -15.39 6.54
CA VAL A 35 9.05 -14.29 6.12
C VAL A 35 8.72 -13.78 4.70
N ILE A 36 8.34 -14.68 3.78
CA ILE A 36 8.00 -14.31 2.40
C ILE A 36 6.67 -13.56 2.37
N GLY A 37 5.70 -13.96 3.20
CA GLY A 37 4.45 -13.23 3.41
C GLY A 37 4.68 -11.80 3.90
N ARG A 38 5.59 -11.59 4.86
CA ARG A 38 6.00 -10.25 5.30
C ARG A 38 6.53 -9.40 4.15
N GLY A 39 7.36 -9.98 3.27
CA GLY A 39 7.86 -9.30 2.07
C GLY A 39 6.74 -8.95 1.07
N LEU A 40 5.81 -9.87 0.82
CA LEU A 40 4.65 -9.65 -0.06
C LEU A 40 3.75 -8.52 0.43
N ILE A 41 3.56 -8.39 1.75
CA ILE A 41 2.82 -7.26 2.35
C ILE A 41 3.54 -5.94 2.07
N MET A 42 4.86 -5.87 2.26
CA MET A 42 5.63 -4.65 1.98
C MET A 42 5.51 -4.22 0.51
N PHE A 43 5.73 -5.13 -0.43
CA PHE A 43 5.56 -4.83 -1.86
C PHE A 43 4.11 -4.46 -2.21
N GLY A 44 3.14 -5.16 -1.62
CA GLY A 44 1.73 -4.87 -1.78
C GLY A 44 1.35 -3.45 -1.35
N LEU A 45 1.83 -3.03 -0.18
CA LEU A 45 1.59 -1.68 0.34
C LEU A 45 2.22 -0.60 -0.54
N ILE A 46 3.43 -0.82 -1.07
CA ILE A 46 4.09 0.13 -1.99
C ILE A 46 3.24 0.36 -3.25
N PHE A 47 2.71 -0.72 -3.82
CA PHE A 47 1.88 -0.65 -5.03
C PHE A 47 0.51 0.00 -4.78
N ILE A 48 -0.14 -0.32 -3.65
CA ILE A 48 -1.39 0.34 -3.25
C ILE A 48 -1.15 1.84 -3.02
N LEU A 49 -0.05 2.21 -2.35
CA LEU A 49 0.29 3.61 -2.10
C LEU A 49 0.49 4.40 -3.40
N SER A 50 1.13 3.80 -4.41
CA SER A 50 1.29 4.40 -5.73
C SER A 50 -0.06 4.72 -6.38
N SER A 51 -1.01 3.78 -6.30
CA SER A 51 -2.38 3.96 -6.81
C SER A 51 -3.18 4.99 -6.01
N LEU A 52 -3.10 4.95 -4.68
CA LEU A 52 -3.79 5.91 -3.80
C LEU A 52 -3.30 7.33 -4.03
N ARG A 53 -1.99 7.56 -4.08
CA ARG A 53 -1.43 8.88 -4.40
C ARG A 53 -1.93 9.40 -5.74
N PHE A 54 -2.05 8.53 -6.73
CA PHE A 54 -2.60 8.89 -8.02
C PHE A 54 -4.10 9.25 -7.94
N MET A 55 -4.90 8.50 -7.19
CA MET A 55 -6.32 8.82 -6.94
C MET A 55 -6.50 10.14 -6.17
N GLU A 56 -5.74 10.34 -5.10
CA GLU A 56 -5.72 11.60 -4.34
C GLU A 56 -5.36 12.78 -5.23
N THR A 57 -4.53 12.55 -6.26
CA THR A 57 -4.13 13.61 -7.17
C THR A 57 -5.28 14.13 -8.02
N LYS A 58 -6.29 13.29 -8.24
CA LYS A 58 -7.44 13.56 -9.10
C LYS A 58 -8.71 13.90 -8.31
N LEU A 59 -8.85 13.38 -7.09
CA LEU A 59 -10.07 13.48 -6.27
C LEU A 59 -10.00 14.52 -5.15
N LEU A 60 -8.81 14.82 -4.61
CA LEU A 60 -8.68 15.63 -3.41
C LEU A 60 -8.07 17.01 -3.68
N THR A 61 -8.56 18.01 -2.95
CA THR A 61 -7.93 19.32 -2.87
C THR A 61 -6.61 19.25 -2.09
N VAL A 62 -5.77 20.28 -2.23
CA VAL A 62 -4.42 20.31 -1.63
C VAL A 62 -4.43 20.14 -0.10
N LYS A 63 -5.48 20.65 0.57
CA LYS A 63 -5.66 20.51 2.03
C LYS A 63 -6.02 19.07 2.42
N GLU A 64 -6.97 18.47 1.73
CA GLU A 64 -7.41 17.09 1.96
C GLU A 64 -6.28 16.10 1.70
N ARG A 65 -5.52 16.29 0.60
CA ARG A 65 -4.34 15.47 0.30
C ARG A 65 -3.30 15.51 1.41
N ARG A 66 -3.06 16.69 2.01
CA ARG A 66 -2.11 16.82 3.13
C ARG A 66 -2.57 15.99 4.33
N ILE A 67 -3.86 16.01 4.65
CA ILE A 67 -4.43 15.22 5.76
C ILE A 67 -4.29 13.73 5.47
N VAL A 68 -4.67 13.28 4.27
CA VAL A 68 -4.59 11.84 3.93
C VAL A 68 -3.14 11.34 3.93
N ASN A 69 -2.19 12.09 3.36
CA ASN A 69 -0.77 11.72 3.43
C ASN A 69 -0.26 11.64 4.86
N TRP A 70 -0.64 12.58 5.74
CA TRP A 70 -0.24 12.56 7.15
C TRP A 70 -0.84 11.37 7.90
N SER A 71 -2.12 11.07 7.69
CA SER A 71 -2.79 9.90 8.27
C SER A 71 -2.18 8.59 7.78
N PHE A 72 -1.81 8.51 6.50
CA PHE A 72 -1.17 7.32 5.96
C PHE A 72 0.24 7.12 6.55
N PHE A 73 1.00 8.21 6.65
CA PHE A 73 2.35 8.17 7.23
C PHE A 73 2.32 7.80 8.72
N SER A 74 1.35 8.30 9.48
CA SER A 74 1.20 7.95 10.90
C SER A 74 0.82 6.49 11.10
N VAL A 75 -0.12 5.95 10.33
CA VAL A 75 -0.48 4.51 10.37
C VAL A 75 0.72 3.64 9.98
N THR A 76 1.46 4.03 8.94
CA THR A 76 2.66 3.29 8.51
C THR A 76 3.73 3.30 9.61
N ALA A 77 3.95 4.43 10.28
CA ALA A 77 4.88 4.54 11.40
C ALA A 77 4.46 3.68 12.60
N ILE A 78 3.16 3.61 12.92
CA ILE A 78 2.63 2.75 13.99
C ILE A 78 2.88 1.28 13.66
N ILE A 79 2.56 0.85 12.44
CA ILE A 79 2.81 -0.53 11.99
C ILE A 79 4.30 -0.85 12.06
N PHE A 80 5.17 0.08 11.65
CA PHE A 80 6.62 -0.11 11.72
C PHE A 80 7.12 -0.22 13.17
N LEU A 81 6.63 0.62 14.09
CA LEU A 81 6.99 0.55 15.51
C LEU A 81 6.53 -0.75 16.15
N ILE A 82 5.30 -1.17 15.90
CA ILE A 82 4.77 -2.47 16.38
C ILE A 82 5.63 -3.60 15.82
N GLY A 83 5.85 -3.64 14.50
CA GLY A 83 6.68 -4.65 13.86
C GLY A 83 8.11 -4.68 14.39
N PHE A 84 8.69 -3.53 14.75
CA PHE A 84 10.02 -3.46 15.36
C PHE A 84 10.04 -3.94 16.82
N THR A 85 8.97 -3.73 17.59
CA THR A 85 8.89 -4.18 18.99
C THR A 85 8.57 -5.66 19.17
N PHE A 86 7.95 -6.30 18.18
CA PHE A 86 7.56 -7.72 18.21
C PHE A 86 8.51 -8.64 17.40
N VAL A 87 9.62 -8.09 16.88
CA VAL A 87 10.78 -8.82 16.32
C VAL A 87 11.86 -8.87 17.38
#